data_AF-A0A956GJ76-F1
#
_entry.id   AF-A0A956GJ76-F1
#
_cell.length_a   1.000
_cell.length_b   1.000
_cell.length_c   1.000
_cell.angle_alpha   90.00
_cell.angle_beta   90.00
_cell.angle_gamma   90.00
#
_symmetry.space_group_name_H-M   'P 1'
#
loop_
_entity.id
_entity.type
_entity.pdbx_description
1 polymer ?
#
loop_
_entity_poly.entity_id
_entity_poly.type
_entity_poly.pdbx_seq_one_letter_code
_entity_poly.pdbx_strand_id
1 'polypeptide(L)'
;ALPAQVWPTLGPREVGLVIASSGPWGELIGWTPFIAPPRAAGDHAPYWFYNRGGSAQAVYFASDGRGQNFLRDWQVPLPGGRIGHFDAAMYDALTPNPWGLSAEAHLVEVEVNGGEGAPPNLHFVVTDARIVDGTDAYPLVAADALTAARAAWDRWVVATRPVTDQTIEDARAASGEPYGDETVQTEVGLLPTWLPESRVLRVTFYRRVRRTSTRTAMVSPRQTCRKGAPCMVRHPVRTTSTHSYGAEQALIVDLDDHGRIVDEVSFGPSPIVAAASPTGALAE
;
A
#
# COMPACT_ATOMS: atom_id res chain seq x y z
N ALA A 1 -1.32 13.98 3.15
CA ALA A 1 -0.17 13.24 2.61
C ALA A 1 -0.24 11.84 3.18
N LEU A 2 -0.12 10.79 2.35
CA LEU A 2 0.07 9.43 2.88
C LEU A 2 1.30 9.45 3.82
N PRO A 3 1.24 8.80 4.99
CA PRO A 3 2.36 8.80 5.92
C PRO A 3 3.63 8.33 5.20
N ALA A 4 4.75 9.00 5.47
CA ALA A 4 6.05 8.58 4.98
C ALA A 4 6.34 7.13 5.44
N GLN A 5 7.16 6.41 4.68
CA GLN A 5 7.59 5.06 5.06
C GLN A 5 8.31 5.13 6.41
N VAL A 6 7.73 4.51 7.43
CA VAL A 6 8.33 4.39 8.75
C VAL A 6 8.20 2.95 9.21
N TRP A 7 9.35 2.28 9.32
CA TRP A 7 9.45 0.98 9.95
C TRP A 7 9.96 1.17 11.38
N PRO A 8 9.15 0.92 12.41
CA PRO A 8 9.62 1.03 13.77
C PRO A 8 10.66 -0.05 14.07
N THR A 9 11.49 0.20 15.08
CA THR A 9 12.22 -0.89 15.75
C THR A 9 11.21 -1.87 16.34
N LEU A 10 11.46 -3.16 16.15
CA LEU A 10 10.69 -4.23 16.76
C LEU A 10 11.44 -4.80 17.97
N GLY A 11 10.72 -5.02 19.07
CA GLY A 11 11.23 -5.74 20.23
C GLY A 11 11.28 -7.25 19.98
N PRO A 12 11.80 -8.01 20.96
CA PRO A 12 11.82 -9.48 20.95
C PRO A 12 10.45 -10.12 20.71
N ARG A 13 9.40 -9.50 21.25
CA ARG A 13 8.01 -9.90 21.08
C ARG A 13 7.17 -8.69 20.75
N GLU A 14 6.29 -8.85 19.78
CA GLU A 14 5.43 -7.78 19.27
C GLU A 14 4.01 -8.31 19.08
N VAL A 15 3.03 -7.48 19.41
CA VAL A 15 1.64 -7.74 19.04
C VAL A 15 1.29 -6.84 17.87
N GLY A 16 0.78 -7.44 16.80
CA GLY A 16 0.44 -6.70 15.58
C GLY A 16 -0.54 -7.47 14.71
N LEU A 17 -1.02 -6.78 13.68
CA LEU A 17 -1.91 -7.35 12.69
C LEU A 17 -1.09 -8.05 11.61
N VAL A 18 -1.35 -9.34 11.41
CA VAL A 18 -0.92 -10.09 10.23
C VAL A 18 -2.10 -10.15 9.26
N ILE A 19 -1.94 -9.60 8.05
CA ILE A 19 -3.03 -9.50 7.06
C ILE A 19 -2.52 -9.79 5.65
N ALA A 20 -3.30 -10.52 4.87
CA ALA A 20 -3.00 -10.83 3.47
C ALA A 20 -2.94 -9.54 2.63
N SER A 21 -2.08 -9.51 1.61
CA SER A 21 -1.93 -8.33 0.73
C SER A 21 -3.19 -7.92 -0.02
N SER A 22 -4.14 -8.84 -0.17
CA SER A 22 -5.47 -8.60 -0.70
C SER A 22 -6.48 -9.51 0.01
N GLY A 23 -7.73 -9.06 0.09
CA GLY A 23 -8.83 -9.78 0.72
C GLY A 23 -10.18 -9.08 0.48
N PRO A 24 -11.26 -9.49 1.16
CA PRO A 24 -12.61 -8.94 0.97
C PRO A 24 -12.71 -7.46 1.38
N TRP A 25 -11.76 -6.96 2.16
CA TRP A 25 -11.72 -5.57 2.61
C TRP A 25 -11.04 -4.64 1.60
N GLY A 26 -10.30 -5.18 0.63
CA GLY A 26 -9.57 -4.44 -0.40
C GLY A 26 -8.12 -4.91 -0.55
N GLU A 27 -7.31 -4.09 -1.22
CA GLU A 27 -5.88 -4.33 -1.40
C GLU A 27 -5.08 -3.46 -0.44
N LEU A 28 -4.02 -4.02 0.14
CA LEU A 28 -3.07 -3.22 0.93
C LEU A 28 -2.37 -2.23 0.00
N ILE A 29 -2.25 -0.98 0.45
CA ILE A 29 -1.49 0.02 -0.30
C ILE A 29 -0.02 -0.32 -0.16
N GLY A 30 0.57 -0.76 -1.28
CA GLY A 30 1.99 -1.02 -1.38
C GLY A 30 2.83 0.24 -1.22
N TRP A 31 4.12 -0.01 -1.01
CA TRP A 31 5.17 0.91 -0.59
C TRP A 31 5.56 2.01 -1.58
N THR A 32 4.89 2.12 -2.71
CA THR A 32 5.22 3.14 -3.71
C THR A 32 4.21 4.27 -3.65
N PRO A 33 4.54 5.48 -4.14
CA PRO A 33 3.54 6.55 -4.33
C PRO A 33 2.37 6.18 -5.25
N PHE A 34 2.43 4.99 -5.86
CA PHE A 34 1.35 4.34 -6.58
C PHE A 34 0.66 3.35 -5.65
N ILE A 35 -0.69 3.39 -5.62
CA ILE A 35 -1.48 2.26 -5.13
C ILE A 35 -1.26 1.13 -6.14
N ALA A 36 -0.19 0.38 -5.94
CA ALA A 36 -0.01 -0.90 -6.56
C ALA A 36 -0.10 -1.92 -5.42
N PRO A 37 -0.93 -2.97 -5.57
CA PRO A 37 -0.81 -4.09 -4.66
C PRO A 37 0.66 -4.55 -4.71
N PRO A 38 1.23 -5.02 -3.59
CA PRO A 38 2.46 -5.79 -3.67
C PRO A 38 2.20 -6.88 -4.72
N ARG A 39 2.93 -6.84 -5.84
CA ARG A 39 2.72 -7.83 -6.91
C ARG A 39 3.02 -9.20 -6.32
N ALA A 40 1.99 -9.94 -5.95
CA ALA A 40 2.13 -11.33 -5.61
C ALA A 40 2.57 -12.06 -6.89
N ALA A 41 3.66 -12.80 -6.80
CA ALA A 41 4.05 -13.73 -7.85
C ALA A 41 3.20 -14.99 -7.73
N GLY A 42 1.88 -14.89 -8.00
CA GLY A 42 0.95 -16.02 -7.91
C GLY A 42 -0.46 -15.62 -7.48
N ASP A 43 -1.34 -16.63 -7.40
CA ASP A 43 -2.76 -16.48 -7.04
C ASP A 43 -3.00 -16.26 -5.54
N HIS A 44 -1.93 -16.13 -4.73
CA HIS A 44 -2.02 -16.09 -3.28
C HIS A 44 -1.35 -14.85 -2.71
N ALA A 45 -2.11 -14.13 -1.88
CA ALA A 45 -1.70 -12.91 -1.22
C ALA A 45 -0.89 -13.22 0.05
N PRO A 46 0.44 -12.99 0.06
CA PRO A 46 1.23 -13.24 1.26
C PRO A 46 0.81 -12.28 2.38
N TYR A 47 1.02 -12.72 3.60
CA TYR A 47 0.82 -11.89 4.78
C TYR A 47 1.82 -10.72 4.85
N TRP A 48 1.36 -9.65 5.48
CA TRP A 48 2.12 -8.47 5.88
C TRP A 48 1.85 -8.17 7.35
N PHE A 49 2.81 -7.57 8.05
CA PHE A 49 2.72 -7.26 9.46
C PHE A 49 2.57 -5.75 9.69
N TYR A 50 1.63 -5.36 10.54
CA TYR A 50 1.41 -3.96 10.92
C TYR A 50 1.35 -3.80 12.44
N ASN A 51 2.16 -2.88 12.96
CA ASN A 51 2.12 -2.45 14.35
C ASN A 51 2.41 -0.95 14.49
N ARG A 52 2.00 -0.36 15.62
CA ARG A 52 2.40 0.98 16.11
C ARG A 52 2.25 2.12 15.09
N GLY A 53 1.27 2.03 14.18
CA GLY A 53 1.08 3.06 13.15
C GLY A 53 2.19 3.11 12.10
N GLY A 54 3.09 2.12 12.11
CA GLY A 54 4.14 1.96 11.13
C GLY A 54 3.60 1.50 9.77
N SER A 55 4.49 1.53 8.80
CA SER A 55 4.23 0.98 7.49
C SER A 55 4.31 -0.56 7.50
N ALA A 56 3.62 -1.18 6.54
CA ALA A 56 3.31 -2.61 6.42
C ALA A 56 4.49 -3.60 6.41
N GLN A 57 5.29 -3.91 7.42
CA GLN A 57 6.48 -4.78 7.29
C GLN A 57 6.28 -6.14 6.56
N ALA A 58 7.21 -6.47 5.64
CA ALA A 58 7.26 -7.76 4.96
C ALA A 58 7.65 -8.85 5.98
N VAL A 59 6.68 -9.70 6.30
CA VAL A 59 6.85 -10.76 7.30
C VAL A 59 7.23 -12.08 6.63
N TYR A 60 8.32 -12.64 7.09
CA TYR A 60 8.73 -14.00 6.76
C TYR A 60 8.60 -14.86 8.00
N PHE A 61 8.25 -16.12 7.82
CA PHE A 61 8.14 -17.09 8.88
C PHE A 61 9.28 -18.09 8.77
N ALA A 62 9.83 -18.49 9.91
CA ALA A 62 10.80 -19.59 9.97
C ALA A 62 10.20 -20.81 9.26
N SER A 63 10.94 -21.37 8.31
CA SER A 63 10.40 -22.36 7.38
C SER A 63 11.41 -23.47 7.06
N ASP A 64 10.89 -24.67 6.84
CA ASP A 64 11.62 -25.86 6.41
C ASP A 64 11.63 -26.04 4.88
N GLY A 65 11.33 -24.98 4.13
CA GLY A 65 11.17 -25.01 2.67
C GLY A 65 9.74 -24.79 2.19
N ARG A 66 8.76 -24.74 3.10
CA ARG A 66 7.36 -24.41 2.79
C ARG A 66 7.14 -22.90 2.60
N GLY A 67 6.06 -22.53 1.94
CA GLY A 67 5.67 -21.14 1.70
C GLY A 67 6.26 -20.55 0.42
N GLN A 68 5.99 -19.27 0.21
CA GLN A 68 6.43 -18.53 -0.97
C GLN A 68 7.77 -17.84 -0.71
N ASN A 69 8.55 -17.61 -1.76
CA ASN A 69 9.84 -16.91 -1.68
C ASN A 69 10.76 -17.49 -0.59
N PHE A 70 10.90 -18.82 -0.53
CA PHE A 70 11.78 -19.46 0.43
C PHE A 70 13.22 -19.00 0.25
N LEU A 71 13.81 -18.48 1.33
CA LEU A 71 15.18 -18.02 1.42
C LEU A 71 15.91 -18.92 2.41
N ARG A 72 16.93 -19.63 1.91
CA ARG A 72 17.83 -20.42 2.73
C ARG A 72 18.95 -19.54 3.27
N ASP A 73 19.31 -19.72 4.55
CA ASP A 73 20.38 -18.99 5.23
C ASP A 73 20.26 -17.46 5.04
N TRP A 74 19.04 -16.94 5.15
CA TRP A 74 18.77 -15.53 4.98
C TRP A 74 19.38 -14.71 6.12
N GLN A 75 20.19 -13.73 5.73
CA GLN A 75 20.85 -12.81 6.66
C GLN A 75 19.94 -11.63 6.98
N VAL A 76 19.58 -11.49 8.24
CA VAL A 76 18.78 -10.36 8.74
C VAL A 76 19.56 -9.52 9.75
N PRO A 77 19.52 -8.18 9.66
CA PRO A 77 20.19 -7.32 10.63
C PRO A 77 19.47 -7.40 11.98
N LEU A 78 20.26 -7.55 13.04
CA LEU A 78 19.80 -7.58 14.44
C LEU A 78 20.23 -6.30 15.17
N PRO A 79 19.62 -5.99 16.33
CA PRO A 79 20.10 -4.91 17.18
C PRO A 79 21.59 -5.05 17.53
N GLY A 80 22.31 -3.92 17.54
CA GLY A 80 23.75 -3.87 17.78
C GLY A 80 24.62 -4.23 16.58
N GLY A 81 24.07 -4.33 15.36
CA GLY A 81 24.82 -4.57 14.13
C GLY A 81 25.22 -6.04 13.91
N ARG A 82 24.68 -6.97 14.72
CA ARG A 82 24.81 -8.41 14.49
C ARG A 82 23.97 -8.84 13.29
N ILE A 83 24.26 -10.02 12.75
CA ILE A 83 23.51 -10.67 11.68
C ILE A 83 22.94 -11.99 12.20
N GLY A 84 21.63 -12.17 12.05
CA GLY A 84 20.94 -13.45 12.27
C GLY A 84 20.81 -14.21 10.96
N HIS A 85 20.76 -15.54 11.06
CA HIS A 85 20.66 -16.46 9.92
C HIS A 85 19.43 -17.34 10.08
N PHE A 86 18.53 -17.33 9.09
CA PHE A 86 17.27 -18.06 9.16
C PHE A 86 16.92 -18.70 7.82
N ASP A 87 16.33 -19.89 7.85
CA ASP A 87 15.57 -20.42 6.73
C ASP A 87 14.13 -19.89 6.86
N ALA A 88 13.65 -19.12 5.88
CA ALA A 88 12.40 -18.38 6.03
C ALA A 88 11.63 -18.24 4.71
N ALA A 89 10.31 -18.10 4.80
CA ALA A 89 9.43 -17.92 3.65
C ALA A 89 8.24 -17.02 4.02
N MET A 90 7.61 -16.41 3.01
CA MET A 90 6.33 -15.71 3.20
C MET A 90 5.18 -16.71 3.19
N TYR A 91 4.28 -16.60 4.16
CA TYR A 91 3.08 -17.44 4.25
C TYR A 91 1.85 -16.64 3.84
N ASP A 92 0.80 -17.36 3.46
CA ASP A 92 -0.56 -16.86 3.22
C ASP A 92 -1.56 -17.71 4.02
N ALA A 93 -2.86 -17.43 3.88
CA ALA A 93 -3.93 -18.16 4.57
C ALA A 93 -4.05 -19.64 4.18
N LEU A 94 -3.47 -20.05 3.04
CA LEU A 94 -3.54 -21.42 2.55
C LEU A 94 -2.28 -22.23 2.87
N THR A 95 -1.19 -21.55 3.26
CA THR A 95 0.08 -22.18 3.58
C THR A 95 -0.03 -22.95 4.90
N PRO A 96 0.15 -24.28 4.92
CA PRO A 96 0.10 -25.05 6.16
C PRO A 96 1.21 -24.63 7.11
N ASN A 97 0.84 -24.15 8.30
CA ASN A 97 1.76 -23.60 9.29
C ASN A 97 1.40 -24.09 10.72
N PRO A 98 2.38 -24.17 11.63
CA PRO A 98 2.16 -24.70 12.97
C PRO A 98 1.39 -23.74 13.90
N TRP A 99 1.23 -22.47 13.50
CA TRP A 99 0.61 -21.42 14.32
C TRP A 99 -0.88 -21.23 14.07
N GLY A 100 -1.45 -21.96 13.10
CA GLY A 100 -2.89 -21.92 12.79
C GLY A 100 -3.34 -20.71 11.96
N LEU A 101 -2.41 -19.96 11.35
CA LEU A 101 -2.72 -18.78 10.51
C LEU A 101 -3.44 -19.20 9.23
N SER A 102 -4.76 -19.24 9.29
CA SER A 102 -5.63 -19.83 8.25
C SER A 102 -6.73 -18.90 7.72
N ALA A 103 -6.92 -17.74 8.35
CA ALA A 103 -7.76 -16.65 7.88
C ALA A 103 -6.93 -15.52 7.25
N GLU A 104 -7.53 -14.66 6.44
CA GLU A 104 -6.81 -13.58 5.74
C GLU A 104 -6.31 -12.45 6.66
N ALA A 105 -6.76 -12.40 7.92
CA ALA A 105 -6.26 -11.47 8.92
C ALA A 105 -6.28 -12.09 10.32
N HIS A 106 -5.24 -11.82 11.10
CA HIS A 106 -5.11 -12.19 12.51
C HIS A 106 -4.45 -11.09 13.32
N LEU A 107 -4.89 -10.86 14.55
CA LEU A 107 -4.07 -10.25 15.59
C LEU A 107 -3.18 -11.33 16.22
N VAL A 108 -1.87 -11.12 16.14
CA VAL A 108 -0.88 -12.11 16.57
C VAL A 108 0.14 -11.48 17.51
N GLU A 109 0.58 -12.28 18.49
CA GLU A 109 1.85 -12.07 19.18
C GLU A 109 2.93 -12.85 18.44
N VAL A 110 4.01 -12.18 18.04
CA VAL A 110 5.12 -12.80 17.29
C VAL A 110 6.43 -12.68 18.06
N GLU A 111 7.26 -13.71 17.96
CA GLU A 111 8.67 -13.66 18.33
C GLU A 111 9.50 -13.22 17.11
N VAL A 112 10.24 -12.13 17.26
CA VAL A 112 10.97 -11.48 16.17
C VAL A 112 12.43 -11.91 16.18
N ASN A 113 12.89 -12.51 15.08
CA ASN A 113 14.26 -12.94 14.83
C ASN A 113 14.85 -13.79 15.98
N GLY A 114 14.10 -14.78 16.48
CA GLY A 114 14.55 -15.63 17.60
C GLY A 114 14.59 -14.92 18.95
N GLY A 115 13.74 -13.89 19.13
CA GLY A 115 13.66 -13.11 20.37
C GLY A 115 14.71 -12.00 20.48
N GLU A 116 15.41 -11.70 19.40
CA GLU A 116 16.44 -10.65 19.38
C GLU A 116 15.88 -9.28 18.93
N GLY A 117 14.66 -9.25 18.38
CA GLY A 117 14.05 -8.05 17.83
C GLY A 117 14.63 -7.67 16.46
N ALA A 118 14.25 -6.48 15.96
CA ALA A 118 14.72 -5.97 14.67
C ALA A 118 14.95 -4.45 14.72
N PRO A 119 16.05 -3.93 14.13
CA PRO A 119 16.17 -2.49 13.87
C PRO A 119 15.12 -2.04 12.83
N PRO A 120 14.94 -0.72 12.64
CA PRO A 120 14.07 -0.17 11.59
C PRO A 120 14.36 -0.80 10.22
N ASN A 121 13.47 -1.69 9.77
CA ASN A 121 13.65 -2.42 8.53
C ASN A 121 12.30 -2.87 7.96
N LEU A 122 12.25 -3.01 6.63
CA LEU A 122 11.11 -3.55 5.90
C LEU A 122 10.89 -5.04 6.21
N HIS A 123 11.96 -5.77 6.49
CA HIS A 123 11.99 -7.22 6.55
C HIS A 123 12.37 -7.73 7.95
N PHE A 124 11.68 -8.78 8.42
CA PHE A 124 12.06 -9.55 9.61
C PHE A 124 11.53 -10.99 9.54
N VAL A 125 12.03 -11.86 10.42
CA VAL A 125 11.63 -13.26 10.54
C VAL A 125 10.82 -13.47 11.82
N VAL A 126 9.68 -14.12 11.70
CA VAL A 126 8.86 -14.66 12.80
C VAL A 126 9.33 -16.08 13.09
N THR A 127 9.90 -16.30 14.26
CA THR A 127 10.35 -17.63 14.71
C THR A 127 9.28 -18.37 15.49
N ASP A 128 8.38 -17.64 16.14
CA ASP A 128 7.20 -18.17 16.80
C ASP A 128 6.03 -17.18 16.70
N ALA A 129 4.80 -17.69 16.70
CA ALA A 129 3.60 -16.86 16.63
C ALA A 129 2.44 -17.48 17.42
N ARG A 130 1.61 -16.61 17.99
CA ARG A 130 0.38 -16.99 18.68
C ARG A 130 -0.74 -16.06 18.26
N ILE A 131 -1.81 -16.63 17.73
CA ILE A 131 -3.05 -15.89 17.49
C ILE A 131 -3.61 -15.45 18.84
N VAL A 132 -3.84 -14.15 18.98
CA VAL A 132 -4.44 -13.55 20.18
C VAL A 132 -5.85 -13.01 19.94
N ASP A 133 -6.34 -13.04 18.69
CA ASP A 133 -7.72 -12.70 18.35
C ASP A 133 -8.75 -13.38 19.26
N GLY A 134 -9.75 -12.62 19.69
CA GLY A 134 -10.89 -13.13 20.46
C GLY A 134 -10.56 -13.68 21.85
N THR A 135 -9.33 -13.49 22.34
CA THR A 135 -8.97 -13.87 23.72
C THR A 135 -9.49 -12.85 24.72
N ASP A 136 -9.60 -13.20 26.00
CA ASP A 136 -9.98 -12.23 27.05
C ASP A 136 -9.06 -11.01 27.09
N ALA A 137 -7.78 -11.21 26.77
CA ALA A 137 -6.79 -10.14 26.70
C ALA A 137 -6.94 -9.26 25.45
N TYR A 138 -7.44 -9.81 24.34
CA TYR A 138 -7.67 -9.12 23.06
C TYR A 138 -9.01 -9.59 22.45
N PRO A 139 -10.15 -9.05 22.91
CA PRO A 139 -11.47 -9.54 22.49
C PRO A 139 -11.79 -9.33 21.00
N LEU A 140 -11.10 -8.39 20.35
CA LEU A 140 -11.20 -8.10 18.93
C LEU A 140 -10.86 -9.36 18.10
N VAL A 141 -11.70 -9.62 17.10
CA VAL A 141 -11.43 -10.56 16.01
C VAL A 141 -11.10 -9.73 14.77
N ALA A 142 -9.84 -9.77 14.32
CA ALA A 142 -9.34 -8.86 13.28
C ALA A 142 -10.19 -8.86 12.00
N ALA A 143 -10.60 -10.04 11.52
CA ALA A 143 -11.40 -10.18 10.31
C ALA A 143 -12.79 -9.51 10.42
N ASP A 144 -13.45 -9.62 11.57
CA ASP A 144 -14.76 -9.01 11.80
C ASP A 144 -14.64 -7.47 11.91
N ALA A 145 -13.60 -7.00 12.61
CA ALA A 145 -13.31 -5.57 12.74
C ALA A 145 -13.00 -4.93 11.37
N LEU A 146 -12.20 -5.59 10.52
CA LEU A 146 -11.93 -5.14 9.16
C LEU A 146 -13.19 -5.14 8.28
N THR A 147 -14.09 -6.10 8.49
CA THR A 147 -15.40 -6.15 7.81
C THR A 147 -16.27 -4.95 8.20
N ALA A 148 -16.33 -4.61 9.49
CA ALA A 148 -17.04 -3.44 9.97
C ALA A 148 -16.45 -2.13 9.41
N ALA A 149 -15.11 -2.00 9.42
CA ALA A 149 -14.41 -0.86 8.85
C ALA A 149 -14.69 -0.70 7.35
N ARG A 150 -14.68 -1.81 6.60
CA ARG A 150 -15.00 -1.81 5.17
C ARG A 150 -16.43 -1.37 4.90
N ALA A 151 -17.38 -1.83 5.70
CA ALA A 151 -18.77 -1.39 5.58
C ALA A 151 -18.94 0.12 5.84
N ALA A 152 -18.19 0.69 6.79
CA ALA A 152 -18.18 2.13 7.03
C ALA A 152 -17.62 2.90 5.83
N TRP A 153 -16.49 2.43 5.27
CA TRP A 153 -15.92 2.97 4.05
C TRP A 153 -16.89 2.97 2.87
N ASP A 154 -17.55 1.83 2.59
CA ASP A 154 -18.47 1.73 1.45
C ASP A 154 -19.66 2.70 1.59
N ARG A 155 -20.21 2.86 2.80
CA ARG A 155 -21.26 3.87 3.07
C ARG A 155 -20.74 5.29 2.82
N TRP A 156 -19.55 5.60 3.31
CA TRP A 156 -18.94 6.92 3.14
C TRP A 156 -18.66 7.23 1.66
N VAL A 157 -18.12 6.29 0.88
CA VAL A 157 -17.88 6.47 -0.57
C VAL A 157 -19.18 6.77 -1.33
N VAL A 158 -20.28 6.11 -0.98
CA VAL A 158 -21.59 6.41 -1.58
C VAL A 158 -22.03 7.82 -1.21
N ALA A 159 -21.91 8.21 0.06
CA ALA A 159 -22.32 9.53 0.54
C ALA A 159 -21.48 10.67 -0.05
N THR A 160 -20.17 10.48 -0.27
CA THR A 160 -19.26 11.52 -0.78
C THR A 160 -19.15 11.57 -2.30
N ARG A 161 -19.84 10.68 -3.03
CA ARG A 161 -19.79 10.62 -4.50
C ARG A 161 -20.11 11.98 -5.16
N PRO A 162 -21.20 12.69 -4.83
CA PRO A 162 -21.52 13.96 -5.50
C PRO A 162 -20.43 15.02 -5.35
N VAL A 163 -19.82 15.10 -4.16
CA VAL A 163 -18.72 16.04 -3.87
C VAL A 163 -17.44 15.63 -4.62
N THR A 164 -17.19 14.33 -4.72
CA THR A 164 -16.04 13.80 -5.47
C THR A 164 -16.17 14.11 -6.96
N ASP A 165 -17.36 13.88 -7.53
CA ASP A 165 -17.63 14.13 -8.94
C ASP A 165 -17.46 15.63 -9.26
N GLN A 166 -17.99 16.51 -8.41
CA GLN A 166 -17.77 17.96 -8.55
C GLN A 166 -16.29 18.33 -8.47
N THR A 167 -15.54 17.75 -7.52
CA THR A 167 -14.09 18.02 -7.38
C THR A 167 -13.30 17.60 -8.62
N ILE A 168 -13.70 16.51 -9.28
CA ILE A 168 -13.09 16.06 -10.55
C ILE A 168 -13.39 17.05 -11.67
N GLU A 169 -14.61 17.56 -11.77
CA GLU A 169 -14.96 18.56 -12.80
C GLU A 169 -14.28 19.91 -12.54
N ASP A 170 -14.12 20.32 -11.27
CA ASP A 170 -13.34 21.51 -10.91
C ASP A 170 -11.86 21.34 -11.28
N ALA A 171 -11.29 20.16 -11.04
CA ALA A 171 -9.93 19.82 -11.44
C ALA A 171 -9.77 19.77 -12.98
N ARG A 172 -10.80 19.30 -13.70
CA ARG A 172 -10.86 19.38 -15.17
C ARG A 172 -10.79 20.84 -15.63
N ALA A 173 -11.66 21.68 -15.10
CA ALA A 173 -11.72 23.11 -15.45
C ALA A 173 -10.39 23.82 -15.17
N ALA A 174 -9.72 23.49 -14.06
CA ALA A 174 -8.42 24.05 -13.69
C ALA A 174 -7.25 23.53 -14.57
N SER A 175 -7.35 22.31 -15.10
CA SER A 175 -6.29 21.67 -15.91
C SER A 175 -6.44 21.89 -17.42
N GLY A 176 -7.59 22.41 -17.87
CA GLY A 176 -7.93 22.62 -19.29
C GLY A 176 -8.62 21.40 -19.93
N GLU A 177 -9.04 21.56 -21.20
CA GLU A 177 -9.72 20.49 -21.91
C GLU A 177 -8.81 19.27 -22.17
N PRO A 178 -9.33 18.03 -22.00
CA PRO A 178 -8.60 16.83 -22.35
C PRO A 178 -8.31 16.76 -23.85
N TYR A 179 -7.33 15.95 -24.23
CA TYR A 179 -6.91 15.81 -25.63
C TYR A 179 -7.85 14.97 -26.51
N GLY A 180 -8.93 14.44 -25.95
CA GLY A 180 -9.85 13.52 -26.59
C GLY A 180 -10.47 12.59 -25.54
N ASP A 181 -10.68 11.32 -25.92
CA ASP A 181 -11.22 10.29 -25.03
C ASP A 181 -10.36 10.14 -23.76
N GLU A 182 -11.05 9.84 -22.66
CA GLU A 182 -10.46 9.77 -21.34
C GLU A 182 -10.48 8.33 -20.82
N THR A 183 -9.36 7.91 -20.25
CA THR A 183 -9.29 6.71 -19.44
C THR A 183 -9.54 7.09 -17.99
N VAL A 184 -10.54 6.48 -17.37
CA VAL A 184 -10.81 6.61 -15.93
C VAL A 184 -10.11 5.48 -15.20
N GLN A 185 -9.18 5.84 -14.31
CA GLN A 185 -8.55 4.90 -13.39
C GLN A 185 -9.05 5.19 -11.98
N THR A 186 -9.62 4.18 -11.33
CA THR A 186 -9.95 4.24 -9.90
C THR A 186 -9.02 3.30 -9.15
N GLU A 187 -8.27 3.86 -8.22
CA GLU A 187 -7.37 3.13 -7.34
C GLU A 187 -7.97 3.18 -5.93
N VAL A 188 -8.09 2.03 -5.28
CA VAL A 188 -8.59 1.91 -3.90
C VAL A 188 -7.63 1.02 -3.13
N GLY A 189 -7.32 1.39 -1.90
CA GLY A 189 -6.58 0.50 -1.01
C GLY A 189 -6.80 0.83 0.46
N LEU A 190 -6.24 -0.01 1.32
CA LEU A 190 -6.27 0.17 2.76
C LEU A 190 -4.87 0.08 3.40
N LEU A 191 -4.75 0.71 4.56
CA LEU A 191 -3.60 0.68 5.45
C LEU A 191 -4.14 0.41 6.87
N PRO A 192 -4.22 -0.86 7.28
CA PRO A 192 -4.63 -1.23 8.63
C PRO A 192 -3.43 -1.22 9.57
N THR A 193 -3.60 -0.88 10.84
CA THR A 193 -2.51 -0.94 11.83
C THR A 193 -3.06 -1.14 13.23
N TRP A 194 -2.44 -2.06 13.97
CA TRP A 194 -2.71 -2.22 15.40
C TRP A 194 -1.88 -1.22 16.21
N LEU A 195 -2.56 -0.41 17.02
CA LEU A 195 -1.97 0.55 17.94
C LEU A 195 -1.99 -0.04 19.36
N PRO A 196 -0.93 -0.76 19.80
CA PRO A 196 -0.96 -1.49 21.06
C PRO A 196 -1.11 -0.59 22.28
N GLU A 197 -0.61 0.65 22.23
CA GLU A 197 -0.66 1.60 23.34
C GLU A 197 -2.10 2.07 23.63
N SER A 198 -2.92 2.22 22.59
CA SER A 198 -4.33 2.61 22.71
C SER A 198 -5.30 1.44 22.55
N ARG A 199 -4.80 0.23 22.25
CA ARG A 199 -5.58 -0.96 21.90
C ARG A 199 -6.63 -0.68 20.81
N VAL A 200 -6.18 0.00 19.75
CA VAL A 200 -7.04 0.40 18.63
C VAL A 200 -6.55 -0.27 17.35
N LEU A 201 -7.47 -0.85 16.59
CA LEU A 201 -7.23 -1.15 15.17
C LEU A 201 -7.61 0.07 14.35
N ARG A 202 -6.62 0.74 13.76
CA ARG A 202 -6.84 1.87 12.86
C ARG A 202 -6.80 1.38 11.42
N VAL A 203 -7.84 1.67 10.64
CA VAL A 203 -7.91 1.32 9.22
C VAL A 203 -8.04 2.59 8.39
N THR A 204 -7.00 2.90 7.62
CA THR A 204 -7.03 4.03 6.67
C THR A 204 -7.38 3.51 5.29
N PHE A 205 -8.57 3.84 4.80
CA PHE A 205 -8.94 3.63 3.41
C PHE A 205 -8.55 4.84 2.58
N TYR A 206 -8.11 4.60 1.35
CA TYR A 206 -7.75 5.64 0.41
C TYR A 206 -8.31 5.32 -0.97
N ARG A 207 -8.79 6.35 -1.65
CA ARG A 207 -9.34 6.27 -2.99
C ARG A 207 -8.81 7.42 -3.83
N ARG A 208 -8.32 7.08 -5.02
CA ARG A 208 -7.93 8.03 -6.06
C ARG A 208 -8.71 7.74 -7.33
N VAL A 209 -9.39 8.74 -7.86
CA VAL A 209 -9.98 8.71 -9.21
C VAL A 209 -9.17 9.63 -10.08
N ARG A 210 -8.62 9.10 -11.16
CA ARG A 210 -7.81 9.85 -12.12
C ARG A 210 -8.40 9.67 -13.51
N ARG A 211 -8.69 10.78 -14.17
CA ARG A 211 -8.97 10.81 -15.61
C ARG A 211 -7.69 11.19 -16.33
N THR A 212 -7.41 10.48 -17.42
CA THR A 212 -6.21 10.68 -18.23
C THR A 212 -6.60 10.70 -19.69
N SER A 213 -6.15 11.71 -20.43
CA SER A 213 -6.18 11.72 -21.89
C SER A 213 -4.76 11.84 -22.43
N THR A 214 -4.48 11.17 -23.53
CA THR A 214 -3.15 11.19 -24.15
C THR A 214 -3.27 11.65 -25.60
N ARG A 215 -2.28 12.42 -26.05
CA ARG A 215 -2.11 12.71 -27.48
C ARG A 215 -0.68 12.39 -27.89
N THR A 216 -0.57 11.86 -29.09
CA THR A 216 0.71 11.63 -29.74
C THR A 216 0.82 12.58 -30.91
N ALA A 217 1.89 13.37 -30.95
CA ALA A 217 2.17 14.28 -32.06
C ALA A 217 3.61 14.12 -32.53
N MET A 218 3.83 14.33 -33.83
CA MET A 218 5.17 14.50 -34.37
C MET A 218 5.61 15.94 -34.10
N VAL A 219 6.68 16.11 -33.33
CA VAL A 219 7.24 17.42 -33.03
C VAL A 219 8.57 17.54 -33.75
N SER A 220 8.70 18.53 -34.63
CA SER A 220 9.98 18.90 -35.20
C SER A 220 10.79 19.65 -34.14
N PRO A 221 11.94 19.11 -33.66
CA PRO A 221 12.74 19.80 -32.67
C PRO A 221 13.16 21.17 -33.22
N ARG A 222 13.09 22.23 -32.40
CA ARG A 222 13.63 23.54 -32.82
C ARG A 222 15.10 23.35 -33.18
N GLN A 223 15.43 23.66 -34.43
CA GLN A 223 16.78 23.51 -34.95
C GLN A 223 17.63 24.70 -34.49
N THR A 224 18.34 24.54 -33.37
CA THR A 224 19.33 25.53 -32.92
C THR A 224 20.70 25.15 -33.49
N CYS A 225 20.95 25.48 -34.76
CA CYS A 225 22.30 25.38 -35.30
C CYS A 225 23.12 26.62 -34.93
N ARG A 226 24.37 26.42 -34.54
CA ARG A 226 25.32 27.52 -34.39
C ARG A 226 25.61 28.11 -35.78
N LYS A 227 25.64 29.43 -35.89
CA LYS A 227 25.94 30.13 -37.15
C LYS A 227 27.25 29.59 -37.76
N GLY A 228 27.18 29.10 -39.00
CA GLY A 228 28.33 28.55 -39.74
C GLY A 228 28.55 27.03 -39.60
N ALA A 229 27.80 26.33 -38.76
CA ALA A 229 27.85 24.86 -38.69
C ALA A 229 26.86 24.21 -39.67
N PRO A 230 27.19 23.08 -40.32
CA PRO A 230 26.22 22.31 -41.09
C PRO A 230 25.13 21.79 -40.16
N CYS A 231 23.87 22.09 -40.51
CA CYS A 231 22.74 21.63 -39.75
C CYS A 231 22.44 20.16 -40.04
N MET A 232 22.53 19.29 -39.03
CA MET A 232 21.89 17.98 -39.14
C MET A 232 20.37 18.17 -39.17
N VAL A 233 19.71 17.60 -40.17
CA VAL A 233 18.25 17.51 -40.22
C VAL A 233 17.85 16.64 -39.02
N ARG A 234 17.15 17.22 -38.04
CA ARG A 234 16.54 16.42 -36.98
C ARG A 234 15.23 15.88 -37.52
N HIS A 235 15.11 14.55 -37.54
CA HIS A 235 13.85 13.92 -37.87
C HIS A 235 12.78 14.34 -36.83
N PRO A 236 11.53 14.55 -37.25
CA PRO A 236 10.43 14.74 -36.33
C PRO A 236 10.43 13.60 -35.30
N VAL A 237 10.32 13.94 -34.02
CA VAL A 237 10.24 12.95 -32.95
C VAL A 237 8.81 12.79 -32.50
N ARG A 238 8.41 11.55 -32.23
CA ARG A 238 7.11 11.26 -31.64
C ARG A 238 7.14 11.70 -30.18
N THR A 239 6.24 12.59 -29.78
CA THR A 239 6.07 13.02 -28.40
C THR A 239 4.67 12.64 -27.93
N THR A 240 4.59 11.98 -26.78
CA THR A 240 3.33 11.71 -26.09
C THR A 240 3.14 12.74 -24.99
N SER A 241 2.03 13.47 -25.03
CA SER A 241 1.62 14.34 -23.94
C SER A 241 0.48 13.68 -23.19
N THR A 242 0.59 13.66 -21.87
CA THR A 242 -0.45 13.15 -20.97
C THR A 242 -1.08 14.33 -20.24
N HIS A 243 -2.41 14.44 -20.33
CA HIS A 243 -3.21 15.35 -19.53
C HIS A 243 -3.94 14.52 -18.47
N SER A 244 -3.84 14.91 -17.21
CA SER A 244 -4.43 14.14 -16.12
C SER A 244 -4.95 15.03 -15.01
N TYR A 245 -6.15 14.69 -14.54
CA TYR A 245 -6.83 15.36 -13.44
C TYR A 245 -7.70 14.36 -12.67
N GLY A 246 -8.22 14.75 -11.52
CA GLY A 246 -9.05 13.86 -10.73
C GLY A 246 -9.28 14.33 -9.31
N ALA A 247 -9.57 13.37 -8.42
CA ALA A 247 -9.73 13.61 -7.01
C ALA A 247 -9.16 12.44 -6.18
N GLU A 248 -8.66 12.76 -4.99
CA GLU A 248 -8.27 11.78 -3.99
C GLU A 248 -8.96 12.04 -2.65
N GLN A 249 -9.26 10.97 -1.92
CA GLN A 249 -9.96 11.05 -0.65
C GLN A 249 -9.56 9.88 0.25
N ALA A 250 -9.68 10.05 1.56
CA ALA A 250 -9.36 9.02 2.54
C ALA A 250 -10.37 9.02 3.70
N LEU A 251 -10.52 7.87 4.34
CA LEU A 251 -11.27 7.69 5.57
C LEU A 251 -10.41 6.89 6.54
N ILE A 252 -10.22 7.42 7.75
CA ILE A 252 -9.64 6.68 8.86
C ILE A 252 -10.79 6.19 9.74
N VAL A 253 -10.84 4.89 9.99
CA VAL A 253 -11.78 4.25 10.91
C VAL A 253 -10.99 3.65 12.06
N ASP A 254 -11.24 4.11 13.27
CA ASP A 254 -10.64 3.55 14.48
C ASP A 254 -11.64 2.61 15.14
N LEU A 255 -11.20 1.38 15.43
CA LEU A 255 -11.97 0.37 16.13
C LEU A 255 -11.31 0.06 17.48
N ASP A 256 -12.09 0.01 18.55
CA ASP A 256 -11.61 -0.39 19.87
C ASP A 256 -11.22 -1.88 19.92
N ASP A 257 -10.77 -2.33 21.08
CA ASP A 257 -10.35 -3.70 21.33
C ASP A 257 -11.50 -4.73 21.39
N HIS A 258 -12.74 -4.29 21.13
CA HIS A 258 -13.91 -5.14 20.92
C HIS A 258 -14.40 -5.07 19.46
N GLY A 259 -13.66 -4.40 18.57
CA GLY A 259 -14.02 -4.23 17.16
C GLY A 259 -15.15 -3.23 16.92
N ARG A 260 -15.43 -2.32 17.86
CA ARG A 260 -16.45 -1.27 17.69
C ARG A 260 -15.81 -0.01 17.12
N ILE A 261 -16.46 0.58 16.13
CA ILE A 261 -16.02 1.88 15.59
C ILE A 261 -16.17 2.94 16.67
N VAL A 262 -15.06 3.61 17.01
CA VAL A 262 -14.99 4.68 18.02
C VAL A 262 -14.69 6.05 17.43
N ASP A 263 -14.10 6.10 16.23
CA ASP A 263 -13.85 7.35 15.50
C ASP A 263 -13.86 7.13 13.98
N GLU A 264 -14.27 8.17 13.25
CA GLU A 264 -14.26 8.23 11.79
C GLU A 264 -13.76 9.61 11.33
N VAL A 265 -12.59 9.66 10.70
CA VAL A 265 -11.97 10.89 10.22
C VAL A 265 -11.83 10.88 8.71
N SER A 266 -12.55 11.76 8.02
CA SER A 266 -12.51 11.88 6.56
C SER A 266 -11.54 12.97 6.09
N PHE A 267 -10.87 12.71 4.96
CA PHE A 267 -10.02 13.66 4.26
C PHE A 267 -10.44 13.77 2.80
N GLY A 268 -10.54 15.00 2.29
CA GLY A 268 -10.91 15.27 0.91
C GLY A 268 -12.43 15.22 0.65
N PRO A 269 -12.87 15.11 -0.62
CA PRO A 269 -12.01 14.96 -1.80
C PRO A 269 -11.12 16.17 -2.07
N SER A 270 -9.87 15.91 -2.45
CA SER A 270 -8.87 16.91 -2.84
C SER A 270 -8.60 16.79 -4.34
N PRO A 271 -8.53 17.91 -5.09
CA PRO A 271 -8.32 17.85 -6.54
C PRO A 271 -6.90 17.39 -6.88
N ILE A 272 -6.78 16.59 -7.93
CA ILE A 272 -5.53 16.23 -8.58
C ILE A 272 -5.45 17.03 -9.87
N VAL A 273 -4.44 17.89 -9.99
CA VAL A 273 -4.16 18.65 -11.20
C VAL A 273 -2.72 18.37 -11.62
N ALA A 274 -2.53 17.51 -12.61
CA ALA A 274 -1.23 17.27 -13.21
C ALA A 274 -1.12 18.09 -14.49
N ALA A 275 -0.21 19.07 -14.50
CA ALA A 275 0.06 19.84 -15.70
C ALA A 275 0.52 18.91 -16.83
N ALA A 276 0.04 19.19 -18.04
CA ALA A 276 0.44 18.46 -19.24
C ALA A 276 1.96 18.40 -19.34
N SER A 277 2.50 17.20 -19.16
CA SER A 277 3.94 16.98 -19.20
C SER A 277 4.26 16.14 -20.42
N PRO A 278 5.15 16.60 -21.31
CA PRO A 278 5.65 15.76 -22.39
C PRO A 278 6.49 14.65 -21.78
N THR A 279 6.08 13.39 -21.95
CA THR A 279 6.93 12.26 -21.60
C THR A 279 8.01 12.16 -22.68
N GLY A 280 9.28 12.15 -22.27
CA GLY A 280 10.44 12.34 -23.14
C GLY A 280 10.41 11.50 -24.42
N ALA A 281 10.89 12.09 -25.52
CA ALA A 281 11.04 11.40 -26.79
C ALA A 281 11.97 10.19 -26.61
N LEU A 282 11.42 8.98 -26.74
CA LEU A 282 12.24 7.78 -26.92
C LEU A 282 12.84 7.88 -28.33
N ALA A 283 14.16 7.96 -28.40
CA ALA A 283 14.86 7.79 -29.67
C ALA A 283 14.76 6.29 -30.04
N GLU A 284 14.04 6.00 -31.13
CA GLU A 284 14.06 4.67 -31.78
C GLU A 284 15.39 4.42 -32.48
#